data_AF-F0LH41-F1
#
_entry.id   AF-F0LH41-F1
#
_cell.length_a   1.000
_cell.length_b   1.000
_cell.length_c   1.000
_cell.angle_alpha   90.00
_cell.angle_beta   90.00
_cell.angle_gamma   90.00
#
_symmetry.space_group_name_H-M   'P 1'
#
loop_
_entity.id
_entity.type
_entity.pdbx_description
1 polymer ?
#
loop_
_entity_poly.entity_id
_entity_poly.type
_entity_poly.pdbx_seq_one_letter_code
_entity_poly.pdbx_strand_id
1 'polypeptide(L)'
;MKKMFLVFLAIVLMMYFYPLSILPLLILAREWGEFREEWMKSALFIGASIPLYGAKIFLGISGWAKILGISTLSVSPFIRWAVYLLFTTLQTLAIYYIYCVSKSIGKYGRTGGLAMLIAVPLHLLSLKLYFILTWIGLILFLLSLKKKNEVME
;
A
#
# COMPACT_ATOMS: atom_id res chain seq x y z
N MET A 1 -0.53 17.96 11.42
CA MET A 1 -0.87 16.64 12.04
C MET A 1 -1.84 15.76 11.22
N LYS A 2 -2.99 16.28 10.74
CA LYS A 2 -4.01 15.49 10.00
C LYS A 2 -3.45 14.64 8.84
N LYS A 3 -2.59 15.21 7.99
CA LYS A 3 -1.96 14.50 6.85
C LYS A 3 -1.10 13.31 7.28
N MET A 4 -0.31 13.46 8.34
CA MET A 4 0.51 12.36 8.88
C MET A 4 -0.35 11.20 9.37
N PHE A 5 -1.43 11.50 10.09
CA PHE A 5 -2.36 10.48 10.55
C PHE A 5 -3.01 9.73 9.37
N LEU A 6 -3.44 10.44 8.33
CA LEU A 6 -4.03 9.81 7.15
C LEU A 6 -3.01 8.94 6.39
N VAL A 7 -1.75 9.37 6.26
CA VAL A 7 -0.69 8.55 5.67
C VAL A 7 -0.45 7.29 6.50
N PHE A 8 -0.31 7.44 7.82
CA PHE A 8 -0.19 6.31 8.73
C PHE A 8 -1.36 5.34 8.57
N LEU A 9 -2.59 5.86 8.61
CA LEU A 9 -3.80 5.06 8.48
C LEU A 9 -3.87 4.36 7.11
N ALA A 10 -3.55 5.04 6.01
CA ALA A 10 -3.53 4.44 4.68
C ALA A 10 -2.58 3.25 4.61
N ILE A 11 -1.32 3.42 5.04
CA ILE A 11 -0.32 2.36 4.96
C ILE A 11 -0.65 1.20 5.91
N VAL A 12 -1.08 1.48 7.14
CA VAL A 12 -1.50 0.43 8.09
C VAL A 12 -2.70 -0.35 7.55
N LEU A 13 -3.70 0.33 6.98
CA LEU A 13 -4.83 -0.36 6.35
C LEU A 13 -4.38 -1.19 5.14
N MET A 14 -3.44 -0.71 4.31
CA MET A 14 -2.90 -1.52 3.20
C MET A 14 -2.29 -2.83 3.69
N MET A 15 -1.62 -2.81 4.85
CA MET A 15 -0.95 -3.98 5.43
C MET A 15 -1.93 -4.98 6.06
N TYR A 16 -2.97 -4.51 6.75
CA TYR A 16 -3.82 -5.37 7.58
C TYR A 16 -5.27 -5.47 7.09
N PHE A 17 -5.85 -4.39 6.57
CA PHE A 17 -7.26 -4.31 6.17
C PHE A 17 -7.38 -3.70 4.77
N TYR A 18 -6.75 -4.39 3.82
CA TYR A 18 -6.36 -3.87 2.52
C TYR A 18 -7.43 -3.01 1.79
N PRO A 19 -8.70 -3.46 1.62
CA PRO A 19 -9.71 -2.68 0.90
C PRO A 19 -10.04 -1.32 1.56
N LEU A 20 -9.93 -1.22 2.89
CA LEU A 20 -10.26 0.01 3.62
C LEU A 20 -9.24 1.12 3.41
N SER A 21 -8.04 0.80 2.92
CA SER A 21 -6.99 1.78 2.65
C SER A 21 -7.39 2.83 1.60
N ILE A 22 -8.41 2.56 0.78
CA ILE A 22 -8.92 3.53 -0.21
C ILE A 22 -9.46 4.81 0.46
N LEU A 23 -10.09 4.70 1.64
CA LEU A 23 -10.72 5.82 2.32
C LEU A 23 -9.72 6.92 2.71
N PRO A 24 -8.64 6.64 3.47
CA PRO A 24 -7.65 7.67 3.80
C PRO A 24 -6.93 8.21 2.56
N LEU A 25 -6.74 7.42 1.49
CA LEU A 25 -6.18 7.94 0.23
C LEU A 25 -7.10 8.95 -0.44
N LEU A 26 -8.41 8.67 -0.49
CA LEU A 26 -9.40 9.59 -1.03
C LEU A 26 -9.44 10.90 -0.24
N ILE A 27 -9.37 10.80 1.09
CA ILE A 27 -9.30 11.97 1.97
C ILE A 27 -7.99 12.74 1.75
N LEU A 28 -6.85 12.06 1.65
CA LEU A 28 -5.55 12.70 1.34
C LEU A 28 -5.60 13.48 0.04
N ALA A 29 -6.24 12.94 -1.01
CA ALA A 29 -6.33 13.63 -2.29
C ALA A 29 -7.19 14.90 -2.22
N ARG A 30 -8.22 14.90 -1.36
CA ARG A 30 -9.05 16.09 -1.11
C ARG A 30 -8.29 17.14 -0.29
N GLU A 31 -7.55 16.70 0.72
CA GLU A 31 -6.94 17.57 1.74
C GLU A 31 -5.52 18.03 1.39
N TRP A 32 -4.87 17.36 0.43
CA TRP A 32 -3.50 17.65 0.03
C TRP A 32 -3.42 17.90 -1.47
N GLY A 33 -3.94 19.06 -1.88
CA GLY A 33 -4.06 19.47 -3.28
C GLY A 33 -2.77 19.34 -4.10
N GLU A 34 -1.61 19.66 -3.49
CA GLU A 34 -0.26 19.49 -4.08
C GLU A 34 -0.03 18.08 -4.67
N PHE A 35 -0.61 17.04 -4.08
CA PHE A 35 -0.42 15.64 -4.47
C PHE A 35 -1.74 14.93 -4.79
N ARG A 36 -2.77 15.70 -5.14
CA ARG A 36 -4.13 15.16 -5.35
C ARG A 36 -4.15 14.04 -6.39
N GLU A 37 -3.41 14.21 -7.48
CA GLU A 37 -3.40 13.26 -8.59
C GLU A 37 -2.73 11.94 -8.18
N GLU A 38 -1.61 11.99 -7.47
CA GLU A 38 -0.90 10.81 -6.97
C GLU A 38 -1.76 10.03 -5.99
N TRP A 39 -2.42 10.71 -5.06
CA TRP A 39 -3.35 10.06 -4.11
C TRP A 39 -4.55 9.43 -4.83
N MET A 40 -5.10 10.08 -5.87
CA MET A 40 -6.18 9.51 -6.68
C MET A 40 -5.75 8.30 -7.50
N LYS A 41 -4.58 8.36 -8.13
CA LYS A 41 -4.03 7.22 -8.86
C LYS A 41 -3.76 6.06 -7.91
N SER A 42 -3.18 6.33 -6.74
CA SER A 42 -2.99 5.30 -5.71
C SER A 42 -4.33 4.66 -5.30
N ALA A 43 -5.34 5.47 -4.96
CA ALA A 43 -6.67 4.98 -4.62
C ALA A 43 -7.34 4.17 -5.74
N LEU A 44 -7.16 4.59 -7.00
CA LEU A 44 -7.66 3.90 -8.19
C LEU A 44 -7.04 2.51 -8.33
N PHE A 45 -5.72 2.38 -8.22
CA PHE A 45 -5.04 1.08 -8.30
C PHE A 45 -5.38 0.18 -7.12
N ILE A 46 -5.60 0.76 -5.94
CA ILE A 46 -6.13 0.03 -4.79
C ILE A 46 -7.52 -0.52 -5.10
N GLY A 47 -8.44 0.32 -5.56
CA GLY A 47 -9.81 -0.05 -5.92
C GLY A 47 -9.85 -1.14 -7.01
N ALA A 48 -9.06 -0.97 -8.07
CA ALA A 48 -8.97 -1.93 -9.18
C ALA A 48 -8.46 -3.31 -8.75
N SER A 49 -7.70 -3.39 -7.66
CA SER A 49 -7.17 -4.66 -7.14
C SER A 49 -8.03 -5.29 -6.04
N ILE A 50 -9.11 -4.64 -5.58
CA ILE A 50 -10.05 -5.24 -4.61
C ILE A 50 -10.65 -6.55 -5.12
N PRO A 51 -11.13 -6.67 -6.37
CA PRO A 51 -11.64 -7.95 -6.88
C PRO A 51 -10.57 -9.05 -6.87
N LEU A 52 -9.33 -8.71 -7.22
CA LEU A 52 -8.20 -9.66 -7.17
C LEU A 52 -7.84 -10.03 -5.73
N TYR A 53 -7.97 -9.10 -4.77
CA TYR A 53 -7.81 -9.41 -3.35
C TYR A 53 -8.86 -10.43 -2.87
N GLY A 54 -10.13 -10.23 -3.25
CA GLY A 54 -11.19 -11.20 -3.00
C GLY A 54 -10.86 -12.57 -3.62
N ALA A 55 -10.45 -12.60 -4.88
CA ALA A 55 -9.99 -13.83 -5.53
C ALA A 55 -8.83 -14.49 -4.77
N LYS A 56 -7.84 -13.73 -4.28
CA LYS A 56 -6.74 -14.28 -3.45
C LYS A 56 -7.25 -14.97 -2.18
N ILE A 57 -8.34 -14.49 -1.57
CA ILE A 57 -8.97 -15.15 -0.42
C ILE A 57 -9.58 -16.49 -0.86
N PHE A 58 -10.46 -16.48 -1.87
CA PHE A 58 -11.12 -17.71 -2.33
C PHE A 58 -10.16 -18.76 -2.91
N LEU A 59 -9.02 -18.33 -3.46
CA LEU A 59 -7.98 -19.23 -3.99
C LEU A 59 -6.97 -19.72 -2.94
N GLY A 60 -7.14 -19.37 -1.65
CA GLY A 60 -6.20 -19.76 -0.58
C GLY A 60 -4.80 -19.18 -0.76
N ILE A 61 -4.65 -18.10 -1.51
CA ILE A 61 -3.39 -17.35 -1.68
C ILE A 61 -3.20 -16.42 -0.46
N SER A 62 -4.29 -15.89 0.06
CA SER A 62 -4.32 -15.03 1.24
C SER A 62 -4.45 -15.85 2.52
N GLY A 63 -3.73 -15.46 3.57
CA GLY A 63 -3.89 -16.05 4.92
C GLY A 63 -5.30 -15.86 5.51
N TRP A 64 -6.06 -14.90 4.97
CA TRP A 64 -7.45 -14.63 5.37
C TRP A 64 -8.41 -15.80 5.11
N ALA A 65 -8.14 -16.64 4.10
CA ALA A 65 -8.99 -17.80 3.83
C ALA A 65 -9.10 -18.71 5.07
N LYS A 66 -7.96 -18.96 5.72
CA LYS A 66 -7.87 -19.76 6.95
C LYS A 66 -8.54 -19.07 8.13
N ILE A 67 -8.32 -17.76 8.29
CA ILE A 67 -8.86 -16.97 9.41
C ILE A 67 -10.39 -16.90 9.33
N LEU A 68 -10.94 -16.74 8.12
CA LEU A 68 -12.38 -16.59 7.89
C LEU A 68 -13.11 -17.93 7.71
N GLY A 69 -12.39 -19.07 7.75
CA GLY A 69 -12.98 -20.39 7.54
C GLY A 69 -13.55 -20.60 6.13
N ILE A 70 -13.02 -19.90 5.12
CA ILE A 70 -13.52 -19.98 3.74
C ILE A 70 -12.90 -21.19 3.04
N SER A 71 -13.74 -22.06 2.47
CA SER A 71 -13.31 -23.17 1.62
C SER A 71 -12.62 -22.64 0.35
N THR A 72 -11.42 -23.14 0.07
CA THR A 72 -10.63 -22.69 -1.08
C THR A 72 -11.06 -23.39 -2.36
N LEU A 73 -11.19 -22.62 -3.44
CA LEU A 73 -11.46 -23.16 -4.77
C LEU A 73 -10.21 -23.80 -5.35
N SER A 74 -10.36 -25.01 -5.90
CA SER A 74 -9.30 -25.66 -6.68
C SER A 74 -9.28 -25.06 -8.10
N VAL A 75 -8.16 -24.45 -8.47
CA VAL A 75 -7.92 -23.88 -9.80
C VAL A 75 -6.53 -24.29 -10.29
N SER A 76 -6.27 -24.13 -11.60
CA SER A 76 -4.95 -24.41 -12.15
C SER A 76 -3.87 -23.49 -11.53
N PRO A 77 -2.62 -23.97 -11.41
CA PRO A 77 -1.50 -23.14 -10.93
C PRO A 77 -1.34 -21.85 -11.75
N PHE A 78 -1.64 -21.89 -13.04
CA PHE A 78 -1.60 -20.73 -13.93
C PHE A 78 -2.55 -19.62 -13.48
N ILE A 79 -3.82 -19.94 -13.20
CA ILE A 79 -4.82 -18.95 -12.73
C ILE A 79 -4.37 -18.36 -11.38
N ARG A 80 -3.85 -19.21 -10.48
CA ARG A 80 -3.36 -18.79 -9.17
C ARG A 80 -2.22 -17.77 -9.30
N TRP A 81 -1.25 -18.02 -10.17
CA TRP A 81 -0.14 -17.10 -10.45
C TRP A 81 -0.59 -15.82 -11.16
N ALA A 82 -1.51 -15.93 -12.13
CA ALA A 82 -2.04 -14.76 -12.84
C ALA A 82 -2.72 -13.78 -11.87
N VAL A 83 -3.63 -14.28 -11.00
CA VAL A 83 -4.28 -13.45 -9.97
C VAL A 83 -3.25 -12.82 -9.04
N TYR A 84 -2.25 -13.59 -8.62
CA TYR A 84 -1.20 -13.09 -7.74
C TYR A 84 -0.39 -11.96 -8.38
N LEU A 85 0.11 -12.18 -9.60
CA LEU A 85 0.97 -11.23 -10.30
C LEU A 85 0.20 -9.97 -10.65
N LEU A 86 -1.02 -10.08 -11.19
CA LEU A 86 -1.87 -8.92 -11.46
C LEU A 86 -2.15 -8.11 -10.19
N PHE A 87 -2.47 -8.77 -9.08
CA PHE A 87 -2.66 -8.09 -7.80
C PHE A 87 -1.38 -7.35 -7.38
N THR A 88 -0.22 -8.02 -7.45
CA THR A 88 1.07 -7.44 -7.04
C THR A 88 1.48 -6.27 -7.92
N THR A 89 1.21 -6.33 -9.23
CA THR A 89 1.44 -5.22 -10.16
C THR A 89 0.61 -4.00 -9.79
N LEU A 90 -0.70 -4.19 -9.53
CA LEU A 90 -1.57 -3.07 -9.11
C LEU A 90 -1.14 -2.51 -7.75
N GLN A 91 -0.71 -3.35 -6.81
CA GLN A 91 -0.11 -2.89 -5.54
C GLN A 91 1.14 -2.05 -5.77
N THR A 92 2.01 -2.51 -6.67
CA THR A 92 3.26 -1.83 -6.98
C THR A 92 2.98 -0.46 -7.58
N LEU A 93 2.00 -0.37 -8.48
CA LEU A 93 1.54 0.91 -9.04
C LEU A 93 0.94 1.81 -7.96
N ALA A 94 0.10 1.29 -7.06
CA ALA A 94 -0.47 2.07 -5.97
C ALA A 94 0.62 2.67 -5.06
N ILE A 95 1.62 1.87 -4.69
CA ILE A 95 2.76 2.29 -3.86
C ILE A 95 3.72 3.18 -4.64
N TYR A 96 3.85 3.03 -5.95
CA TYR A 96 4.66 3.91 -6.79
C TYR A 96 4.17 5.36 -6.72
N TYR A 97 2.85 5.60 -6.77
CA TYR A 97 2.32 6.95 -6.60
C TYR A 97 2.55 7.49 -5.19
N ILE A 98 2.49 6.64 -4.16
CA ILE A 98 2.87 7.02 -2.79
C ILE A 98 4.36 7.39 -2.73
N TYR A 99 5.23 6.66 -3.43
CA TYR A 99 6.64 7.00 -3.56
C TYR A 99 6.86 8.33 -4.29
N CYS A 100 6.08 8.66 -5.31
CA CYS A 100 6.15 9.97 -5.97
C CYS A 100 5.87 11.11 -4.97
N VAL A 101 4.86 10.95 -4.11
CA VAL A 101 4.60 11.91 -3.02
C VAL A 101 5.76 11.93 -2.01
N SER A 102 6.21 10.76 -1.59
CA SER A 102 7.26 10.62 -0.57
C SER A 102 8.58 11.25 -1.02
N LYS A 103 8.93 11.14 -2.30
CA LYS A 103 10.12 11.74 -2.89
C LYS A 103 10.09 13.27 -2.81
N SER A 104 8.91 13.86 -2.97
CA SER A 104 8.70 15.32 -3.00
C SER A 104 8.69 15.99 -1.63
N ILE A 105 8.67 15.21 -0.54
CA ILE A 105 8.68 15.72 0.84
C ILE A 105 10.05 15.61 1.54
N GLY A 106 11.10 15.17 0.84
CA GLY A 106 12.49 15.19 1.31
C GLY A 106 13.24 13.86 1.23
N LYS A 107 14.51 13.88 1.68
CA LYS A 107 15.42 12.71 1.59
C LYS A 107 14.88 11.48 2.31
N TYR A 108 14.41 11.65 3.55
CA TYR A 108 13.82 10.55 4.33
C TYR A 108 12.55 10.01 3.67
N GLY A 109 11.70 10.90 3.14
CA GLY A 109 10.51 10.51 2.39
C GLY A 109 10.85 9.69 1.15
N ARG A 110 11.84 10.10 0.36
CA ARG A 110 12.31 9.33 -0.80
C ARG A 110 12.77 7.92 -0.41
N THR A 111 13.64 7.82 0.60
CA THR A 111 14.13 6.52 1.09
C THR A 111 12.99 5.66 1.63
N GLY A 112 12.06 6.28 2.37
CA GLY A 112 10.92 5.59 2.96
C GLY A 112 9.96 5.03 1.91
N GLY A 113 9.59 5.83 0.91
CA GLY A 113 8.74 5.36 -0.19
C GLY A 113 9.41 4.30 -1.06
N LEU A 114 10.74 4.40 -1.28
CA LEU A 114 11.47 3.37 -2.01
C LEU A 114 11.49 2.04 -1.22
N ALA A 115 11.67 2.10 0.11
CA ALA A 115 11.59 0.91 0.96
C ALA A 115 10.21 0.25 0.88
N MET A 116 9.12 1.03 0.91
CA MET A 116 7.76 0.50 0.73
C MET A 116 7.56 -0.11 -0.67
N LEU A 117 8.09 0.54 -1.72
CA LEU A 117 7.98 0.05 -3.09
C LEU A 117 8.70 -1.30 -3.27
N ILE A 118 9.90 -1.44 -2.70
CA ILE A 118 10.66 -2.71 -2.68
C ILE A 118 9.96 -3.76 -1.81
N ALA A 119 9.24 -3.37 -0.76
CA ALA A 119 8.54 -4.31 0.09
C ALA A 119 7.46 -5.09 -0.69
N VAL A 120 6.75 -4.45 -1.63
CA VAL A 120 5.64 -5.08 -2.37
C VAL A 120 6.01 -6.42 -3.02
N PRO A 121 7.06 -6.53 -3.86
CA PRO A 121 7.47 -7.82 -4.42
C PRO A 121 7.98 -8.80 -3.36
N LEU A 122 8.53 -8.33 -2.23
CA LEU A 122 8.97 -9.22 -1.13
C LEU A 122 7.82 -9.92 -0.42
N HIS A 123 6.58 -9.48 -0.61
CA HIS A 123 5.40 -10.23 -0.16
C HIS A 123 5.39 -11.67 -0.72
N LEU A 124 6.08 -11.93 -1.85
CA LEU A 124 6.32 -13.27 -2.41
C LEU A 124 7.32 -14.10 -1.61
N LEU A 125 8.42 -13.47 -1.21
CA LEU A 125 9.61 -14.16 -0.71
C LEU A 125 9.58 -14.29 0.81
N SER A 126 9.14 -13.25 1.50
CA SER A 126 9.11 -13.20 2.96
C SER A 126 8.15 -12.12 3.44
N LEU A 127 7.01 -12.56 3.98
CA LEU A 127 6.06 -11.67 4.67
C LEU A 127 6.76 -10.87 5.77
N LYS A 128 7.70 -11.48 6.51
CA LYS A 128 8.45 -10.79 7.56
C LYS A 128 9.23 -9.58 7.00
N LEU A 129 9.95 -9.76 5.90
CA LEU A 129 10.70 -8.67 5.26
C LEU A 129 9.78 -7.61 4.67
N TYR A 130 8.66 -8.02 4.08
CA TYR A 130 7.61 -7.10 3.63
C TYR A 130 7.14 -6.18 4.78
N PHE A 131 6.77 -6.75 5.93
CA PHE A 131 6.32 -5.97 7.09
C PHE A 131 7.42 -5.04 7.63
N ILE A 132 8.64 -5.53 7.79
CA ILE A 132 9.78 -4.75 8.29
C ILE A 132 10.04 -3.54 7.38
N LEU A 133 10.19 -3.75 6.07
CA LEU A 133 10.48 -2.66 5.14
C LEU A 133 9.31 -1.69 5.01
N THR A 134 8.06 -2.17 5.06
CA THR A 134 6.90 -1.29 5.02
C THR A 134 6.85 -0.39 6.27
N TRP A 135 7.11 -0.94 7.45
CA TRP A 135 7.18 -0.15 8.69
C TRP A 135 8.33 0.86 8.70
N ILE A 136 9.54 0.45 8.31
CA ILE A 136 10.68 1.37 8.16
C ILE A 136 10.34 2.48 7.17
N GLY A 137 9.75 2.10 6.03
CA GLY A 137 9.34 3.03 5.00
C GLY A 137 8.33 4.06 5.48
N LEU A 138 7.31 3.61 6.22
CA LEU A 138 6.30 4.46 6.84
C LEU A 138 6.92 5.43 7.86
N ILE A 139 7.77 4.94 8.76
CA ILE A 139 8.43 5.80 9.77
C ILE A 139 9.23 6.91 9.09
N LEU A 140 10.04 6.56 8.08
CA LEU A 140 10.83 7.54 7.33
C LEU A 140 9.97 8.56 6.58
N PHE A 141 8.85 8.13 6.00
CA PHE A 141 7.87 9.03 5.38
C PHE A 141 7.34 10.02 6.41
N LEU A 142 6.87 9.54 7.56
CA LEU A 142 6.29 10.38 8.61
C LEU A 142 7.31 11.35 9.21
N LEU A 143 8.57 10.93 9.38
CA LEU A 143 9.67 11.80 9.80
C LEU A 143 9.93 12.92 8.79
N SER A 144 9.93 12.60 7.49
CA SER A 144 10.10 13.61 6.43
C SER A 144 8.95 14.62 6.44
N LEU A 145 7.72 14.15 6.67
CA LEU A 145 6.55 15.00 6.81
C LEU A 145 6.65 15.94 8.02
N LYS A 146 7.07 15.41 9.18
CA LYS A 146 7.25 16.21 10.40
C LYS A 146 8.27 17.32 10.14
N LYS A 147 9.43 16.97 9.58
CA LYS A 147 10.49 17.92 9.27
C LYS A 147 10.08 18.98 8.24
N LYS A 148 9.30 18.61 7.21
CA LYS A 148 8.78 19.58 6.22
C LYS A 148 7.88 20.62 6.89
N ASN A 149 7.04 20.22 7.85
CA ASN A 149 6.16 21.16 8.55
C ASN A 149 6.95 22.10 9.48
N GLU A 150 7.95 21.58 10.21
CA GLU A 150 8.81 22.40 11.11
C GLU A 150 9.60 23.50 10.39
N VAL A 151 9.85 23.36 9.08
CA VAL A 151 10.58 24.36 8.27
C VAL A 151 9.64 25.41 7.65
N MET A 152 8.34 25.15 7.63
CA MET A 152 7.33 26.04 7.04
C MET A 152 6.61 26.91 8.09
N GLU A 153 6.82 26.63 9.37
CA GLU A 153 6.40 27.47 10.51
C GLU A 153 7.52 28.45 10.88
#